data_AF-A0A7S6M3K6-F1
#
_entry.id   AF-A0A7S6M3K6-F1
#
_cell.length_a   1.000
_cell.length_b   1.000
_cell.length_c   1.000
_cell.angle_alpha   90.00
_cell.angle_beta   90.00
_cell.angle_gamma   90.00
#
_symmetry.space_group_name_H-M   'P 1'
#
loop_
_entity.id
_entity.type
_entity.pdbx_description
1 polymer ?
#
loop_
_entity_poly.entity_id
_entity_poly.type
_entity_poly.pdbx_seq_one_letter_code
_entity_poly.pdbx_strand_id
1 'polypeptide(L)'
;MKRSKFSEEQIVRILQEAASGQKTQAQLCRDHGVSANTFYVWKRKYAGMQTDDVRHLRELERENAQLKRLLAERDLEIDAVRALFRKNGLALPNPSRGRDS
;
A
#
# COMPACT_ATOMS: atom_id res chain seq x y z
N MET A 1 3.59 -11.80 7.65
CA MET A 1 3.65 -11.01 8.89
C MET A 1 2.34 -11.20 9.64
N LYS A 2 2.35 -11.61 10.93
CA LYS A 2 1.10 -11.72 11.71
C LYS A 2 0.37 -10.38 11.67
N ARG A 3 -0.97 -10.40 11.55
CA ARG A 3 -1.79 -9.17 11.64
C ARG A 3 -1.46 -8.47 12.96
N SER A 4 -1.00 -7.23 12.88
CA SER A 4 -0.79 -6.38 14.05
C SER A 4 -2.14 -6.19 14.76
N LYS A 5 -2.13 -6.20 16.10
CA LYS A 5 -3.30 -5.84 16.92
C LYS A 5 -3.69 -4.37 16.73
N PHE A 6 -2.74 -3.53 16.32
CA PHE A 6 -2.92 -2.10 16.11
C PHE A 6 -2.94 -1.76 14.62
N SER A 7 -3.89 -0.91 14.22
CA SER A 7 -3.90 -0.26 12.91
C SER A 7 -2.79 0.78 12.83
N GLU A 8 -2.35 1.11 11.61
CA GLU A 8 -1.29 2.11 11.41
C GLU A 8 -1.73 3.50 11.90
N GLU A 9 -3.01 3.83 11.73
CA GLU A 9 -3.61 5.06 12.22
C GLU A 9 -3.68 5.11 13.76
N GLN A 10 -3.83 3.96 14.43
CA GLN A 10 -3.73 3.88 15.90
C GLN A 10 -2.27 4.06 16.36
N ILE A 11 -1.32 3.46 15.64
CA ILE A 11 0.12 3.61 15.93
C ILE A 11 0.52 5.07 15.85
N VAL A 12 0.15 5.78 14.79
CA VAL A 12 0.45 7.22 14.65
C VAL A 12 -0.17 8.04 15.77
N ARG A 13 -1.43 7.79 16.16
CA ARG A 13 -2.06 8.49 17.29
C ARG A 13 -1.31 8.31 18.60
N ILE A 14 -0.84 7.10 18.89
CA ILE A 14 -0.04 6.82 20.10
C ILE A 14 1.31 7.56 20.04
N LEU A 15 1.96 7.61 18.86
CA LEU A 15 3.21 8.36 18.69
C LEU A 15 3.00 9.88 18.81
N GLN A 16 1.86 10.41 18.39
CA GLN A 16 1.48 11.81 18.56
C GLN A 16 1.21 12.13 20.04
N GLU A 17 0.52 11.25 20.78
CA GLU A 17 0.35 11.38 22.23
C GLU A 17 1.72 11.40 22.92
N ALA A 18 2.66 10.55 22.49
CA ALA A 18 4.03 10.57 22.99
C ALA A 18 4.78 11.88 22.66
N ALA A 19 4.55 12.45 21.47
CA ALA A 19 5.18 13.71 21.05
C ALA A 19 4.64 14.93 21.80
N SER A 20 3.41 14.86 22.33
CA SER A 20 2.81 15.94 23.15
C SER A 20 3.55 16.19 24.47
N GLY A 21 4.36 15.22 24.93
CA GLY A 21 5.11 15.31 26.19
C GLY A 21 4.26 15.13 27.46
N GLN A 22 2.95 14.89 27.35
CA GLN A 22 2.05 14.76 28.51
C GLN A 22 2.28 13.48 29.33
N LYS A 23 2.78 12.41 28.69
CA LYS A 23 3.05 11.12 29.33
C LYS A 23 4.45 10.65 28.99
N THR A 24 5.09 9.96 29.93
CA THR A 24 6.34 9.24 29.65
C THR A 24 6.06 8.06 28.72
N GLN A 25 7.07 7.67 27.93
CA GLN A 25 6.99 6.49 27.07
C GLN A 25 6.60 5.22 27.86
N ALA A 26 7.07 5.08 29.10
CA ALA A 26 6.75 3.94 29.97
C ALA A 26 5.27 3.93 30.43
N GLN A 27 4.66 5.10 30.66
CA GLN A 27 3.22 5.20 30.94
C GLN A 27 2.40 4.85 29.70
N LEU A 28 2.74 5.44 28.54
CA LEU A 28 2.08 5.14 27.26
C LEU A 28 2.13 3.65 26.90
N CYS A 29 3.27 3.01 27.08
CA CYS A 29 3.44 1.58 26.85
C CYS A 29 2.51 0.75 27.76
N ARG A 30 2.34 1.15 29.03
CA ARG A 30 1.41 0.48 29.96
C ARG A 30 -0.06 0.72 29.60
N ASP A 31 -0.44 1.97 29.35
CA ASP A 31 -1.81 2.38 29.02
C ASP A 31 -2.33 1.65 27.77
N HIS A 32 -1.49 1.56 26.73
CA HIS A 32 -1.85 0.95 25.45
C HIS A 32 -1.52 -0.55 25.38
N GLY A 33 -0.88 -1.13 26.40
CA GLY A 33 -0.45 -2.53 26.40
C GLY A 33 0.58 -2.84 25.31
N VAL A 34 1.52 -1.93 25.08
CA VAL A 34 2.55 -1.99 24.04
C VAL A 34 3.92 -2.15 24.71
N SER A 35 4.77 -3.03 24.20
CA SER A 35 6.15 -3.14 24.71
C SER A 35 7.00 -1.94 24.28
N ALA A 36 8.00 -1.56 25.08
CA ALA A 36 8.93 -0.49 24.73
C ALA A 36 9.64 -0.76 23.39
N ASN A 37 10.04 -2.01 23.13
CA ASN A 37 10.65 -2.40 21.86
C ASN A 37 9.70 -2.15 20.67
N THR A 38 8.44 -2.57 20.79
CA THR A 38 7.42 -2.32 19.76
C THR A 38 7.21 -0.83 19.50
N PHE A 39 7.18 -0.02 20.57
CA PHE A 39 7.06 1.43 20.46
C PHE A 39 8.24 2.04 19.66
N TYR A 40 9.48 1.61 19.92
CA TYR A 40 10.63 2.08 19.15
C TYR A 40 10.60 1.67 17.68
N VAL A 41 10.15 0.45 17.38
CA VAL A 41 9.95 0.00 15.98
C VAL A 41 8.93 0.89 15.27
N TRP A 42 7.81 1.21 15.95
CA TRP A 42 6.82 2.15 15.42
C TRP A 42 7.38 3.53 15.20
N LYS A 43 8.10 4.08 16.20
CA LYS A 43 8.74 5.39 16.09
C LYS A 43 9.70 5.45 14.89
N ARG A 44 10.49 4.41 14.64
CA ARG A 44 11.37 4.35 13.46
C ARG A 44 10.62 4.39 12.13
N LYS A 45 9.44 3.78 12.06
CA LYS A 45 8.66 3.66 10.81
C LYS A 45 7.72 4.86 10.57
N TYR A 46 7.10 5.38 11.62
CA TYR A 46 5.98 6.32 11.52
C TYR A 46 6.21 7.67 12.22
N ALA A 47 7.39 7.93 12.82
CA ALA A 47 7.66 9.24 13.41
C ALA A 47 7.55 10.36 12.36
N GLY A 48 6.90 11.46 12.74
CA GLY A 48 6.67 12.61 11.86
C GLY A 48 5.48 12.47 10.92
N MET A 49 4.88 11.28 10.80
CA MET A 49 3.67 11.08 9.98
C MET A 49 2.42 11.56 10.72
N GLN A 50 1.47 12.10 9.97
CA GLN A 50 0.11 12.36 10.41
C GLN A 50 -0.80 11.16 10.12
N THR A 51 -1.94 11.11 10.80
CA THR A 51 -2.96 10.07 10.55
C THR A 51 -3.49 10.12 9.13
N ASP A 52 -3.58 11.33 8.56
CA ASP A 52 -3.99 11.56 7.17
C ASP A 52 -2.95 11.03 6.17
N ASP A 53 -1.65 11.20 6.44
CA ASP A 53 -0.57 10.67 5.60
C ASP A 53 -0.66 9.14 5.49
N VAL A 54 -0.90 8.47 6.62
CA VAL A 54 -1.04 7.01 6.66
C VAL A 54 -2.31 6.55 5.93
N ARG A 55 -3.42 7.27 6.10
CA ARG A 55 -4.66 6.96 5.38
C ARG A 55 -4.47 7.07 3.87
N HIS A 56 -3.84 8.16 3.42
CA HIS A 56 -3.57 8.38 2.01
C HIS A 56 -2.59 7.35 1.44
N LEU A 57 -1.52 7.01 2.18
CA LEU A 57 -0.58 5.97 1.77
C LEU A 57 -1.28 4.62 1.55
N ARG A 58 -2.17 4.24 2.48
CA ARG A 58 -2.94 2.99 2.39
C ARG A 58 -3.90 2.97 1.19
N GLU A 59 -4.48 4.11 0.85
CA GLU A 59 -5.33 4.26 -0.34
C GLU A 59 -4.51 4.10 -1.62
N LEU A 60 -3.37 4.79 -1.71
CA LEU A 60 -2.43 4.65 -2.83
C LEU A 60 -1.91 3.21 -2.99
N GLU A 61 -1.59 2.52 -1.89
CA GLU A 61 -1.17 1.12 -1.94
C GLU A 61 -2.27 0.20 -2.49
N ARG A 62 -3.54 0.45 -2.13
CA ARG A 62 -4.69 -0.32 -2.64
C ARG A 62 -4.90 -0.07 -4.13
N GLU A 63 -4.91 1.20 -4.54
CA GLU A 63 -5.04 1.57 -5.94
C GLU A 63 -3.90 0.98 -6.77
N ASN A 64 -2.66 1.06 -6.29
CA ASN A 64 -1.51 0.48 -6.97
C ASN A 64 -1.64 -1.04 -7.12
N ALA A 65 -2.11 -1.75 -6.10
CA ALA A 65 -2.36 -3.18 -6.17
C ALA A 65 -3.46 -3.52 -7.19
N GLN A 66 -4.54 -2.75 -7.23
CA GLN A 66 -5.61 -2.90 -8.21
C GLN A 66 -5.11 -2.64 -9.64
N LEU A 67 -4.36 -1.56 -9.84
CA LEU A 67 -3.79 -1.21 -11.14
C LEU A 67 -2.82 -2.28 -11.64
N LYS A 68 -1.94 -2.81 -10.79
CA LYS A 68 -1.04 -3.92 -11.14
C LYS A 68 -1.80 -5.17 -11.55
N ARG A 69 -2.89 -5.49 -10.85
CA ARG A 69 -3.75 -6.63 -11.21
C ARG A 69 -4.39 -6.43 -12.59
N LEU A 70 -4.99 -5.27 -12.83
CA LEU A 70 -5.63 -4.96 -14.11
C LEU A 70 -4.62 -4.96 -15.26
N LEU A 71 -3.41 -4.46 -15.02
CA LEU A 71 -2.32 -4.49 -16.01
C LEU A 71 -1.94 -5.94 -16.35
N ALA A 72 -1.75 -6.80 -15.35
CA ALA A 72 -1.43 -8.20 -15.58
C ALA A 72 -2.55 -8.94 -16.33
N GLU A 73 -3.82 -8.68 -16.01
CA GLU A 73 -4.97 -9.23 -16.74
C GLU A 73 -4.96 -8.78 -18.21
N ARG A 74 -4.70 -7.50 -18.49
CA ARG A 74 -4.58 -6.97 -19.86
C ARG A 74 -3.39 -7.55 -20.62
N ASP A 75 -2.24 -7.71 -19.98
CA ASP A 75 -1.05 -8.30 -20.60
C ASP A 75 -1.30 -9.76 -21.01
N LEU A 76 -2.01 -10.53 -20.17
CA LEU A 76 -2.42 -11.90 -20.50
C LEU A 76 -3.37 -11.94 -21.70
N GLU A 77 -4.33 -11.02 -21.79
CA GLU A 77 -5.23 -10.91 -22.95
C GLU A 77 -4.44 -10.59 -24.23
N ILE A 78 -3.50 -9.64 -24.15
CA ILE A 78 -2.62 -9.28 -25.27
C ILE A 78 -1.79 -10.47 -25.72
N ASP A 79 -1.22 -11.22 -24.78
CA ASP A 79 -0.40 -12.39 -25.09
C ASP A 79 -1.21 -13.53 -25.72
N ALA A 80 -2.43 -13.76 -25.23
CA ALA A 80 -3.36 -14.73 -25.83
C ALA A 80 -3.72 -14.35 -27.27
N VAL A 81 -4.06 -13.08 -27.51
CA VAL A 81 -4.34 -12.57 -28.86
C VAL A 81 -3.11 -12.75 -29.75
N ARG A 82 -1.94 -12.29 -29.30
CA ARG A 82 -0.70 -12.43 -30.07
C ARG A 82 -0.37 -13.89 -30.39
N ALA A 83 -0.64 -14.82 -29.48
CA ALA A 83 -0.44 -16.24 -29.70
C ALA A 83 -1.35 -16.80 -30.81
N LEU A 84 -2.61 -16.38 -30.86
CA LEU A 84 -3.55 -16.78 -31.91
C LEU A 84 -3.10 -16.27 -33.29
N PHE A 85 -2.70 -15.01 -33.38
CA PHE A 85 -2.19 -14.44 -34.64
C PHE A 85 -0.95 -15.19 -35.14
N ARG A 86 0.02 -15.46 -34.24
CA ARG A 86 1.21 -16.25 -34.57
C ARG A 86 0.86 -17.66 -35.05
N LYS A 87 -0.05 -18.35 -34.36
CA LYS A 87 -0.49 -19.72 -34.72
C LYS A 87 -1.13 -19.76 -36.11
N ASN A 88 -1.87 -18.71 -36.48
CA ASN A 88 -2.59 -18.65 -37.74
C ASN A 88 -1.79 -18.00 -38.89
N GLY A 89 -0.51 -17.65 -38.66
CA GLY A 89 0.33 -16.98 -39.67
C GLY A 89 -0.15 -15.57 -40.04
N LEU A 90 -0.97 -14.94 -39.19
CA LEU A 90 -1.54 -13.62 -39.43
C LEU A 90 -0.64 -12.52 -38.85
N ALA A 91 -0.55 -11.39 -39.54
CA ALA A 91 0.15 -10.21 -39.03
C ALA A 91 -0.61 -9.59 -37.85
N LEU A 92 0.12 -9.10 -36.83
CA LEU A 92 -0.49 -8.43 -35.68
C LEU A 92 -1.14 -7.10 -36.11
N PRO A 93 -2.34 -6.79 -35.59
CA PRO A 93 -3.00 -5.52 -35.87
C PRO A 93 -2.17 -4.36 -35.29
N ASN A 94 -1.98 -3.31 -36.11
CA ASN A 94 -1.23 -2.13 -35.70
C ASN A 94 -2.07 -1.26 -34.73
N PRO A 95 -1.63 -1.03 -33.49
CA PRO A 95 -2.41 -0.32 -32.47
C PRO A 95 -2.71 1.15 -32.82
N SER A 96 -2.03 1.73 -33.82
CA SER A 96 -2.23 3.13 -34.22
C SER A 96 -3.42 3.36 -35.16
N ARG A 97 -4.13 2.32 -35.63
CA ARG A 97 -5.18 2.46 -36.66
C ARG A 97 -6.61 2.68 -36.14
N GLY A 98 -6.82 2.80 -34.82
CA GLY A 98 -8.18 2.82 -34.24
C GLY A 98 -8.47 3.92 -33.22
N ARG A 99 -7.65 4.99 -33.15
CA ARG A 99 -7.88 6.13 -32.23
C ARG A 99 -8.47 7.38 -32.90
N ASP A 100 -8.76 7.30 -34.19
CA ASP A 100 -9.34 8.41 -34.96
C ASP A 100 -10.76 8.03 -35.38
N SER A 101 -11.74 8.16 -34.49
CA SER A 101 -13.19 8.27 -34.76
C SER A 101 -13.94 8.67 -33.50
#